data_AF-A0A9J7KBR9-F1
#
_entry.id   AF-A0A9J7KBR9-F1
#
_cell.length_a   1.000
_cell.length_b   1.000
_cell.length_c   1.000
_cell.angle_alpha   90.00
_cell.angle_beta   90.00
_cell.angle_gamma   90.00
#
_symmetry.space_group_name_H-M   'P 1'
#
loop_
_entity.id
_entity.type
_entity.pdbx_description
1 polymer ?
#
loop_
_entity_poly.entity_id
_entity_poly.type
_entity_poly.pdbx_seq_one_letter_code
_entity_poly.pdbx_strand_id
1 'polypeptide(L)'
;MLLLLTLAFLAGPTCRAQEIWGNKVGTYFIIRGEEQGEIRGIKIYFTILSHIKGIQLLFGKHWSILYGMATASHKEWLLEDGEHIIKVRGDACLCLNSLTFITNKGNHVLFGKSQGRSFEDSGGPDKHLVTVNGMLLSGCISGIGFDWRHVPENVVSTTPQREPITIPNTSKPKERSKDEDKDGGDGGNDKDDDENNVPKLIHLEGTVHQVTLDRRRQSPNGPVSLCPINFVHL
;
A
#
# COMPACT_ATOMS: atom_id res chain seq x y z
N MET A 1 -9.47 -18.42 44.92
CA MET A 1 -9.16 -18.79 43.51
C MET A 1 -10.11 -18.17 42.47
N LEU A 2 -11.26 -17.58 42.87
CA LEU A 2 -12.21 -16.95 41.95
C LEU A 2 -11.74 -15.60 41.36
N LEU A 3 -10.85 -14.89 42.06
CA LEU A 3 -10.33 -13.57 41.66
C LEU A 3 -9.44 -13.62 40.40
N LEU A 4 -8.75 -14.75 40.16
CA LEU A 4 -7.87 -14.92 39.00
C LEU A 4 -8.66 -15.24 37.72
N LEU A 5 -9.81 -15.91 37.83
CA LEU A 5 -10.68 -16.18 36.68
C LEU A 5 -11.36 -14.91 36.14
N THR A 6 -11.72 -13.96 37.01
CA THR A 6 -12.31 -12.69 36.58
C THR A 6 -11.29 -11.78 35.89
N LEU A 7 -10.02 -11.82 36.30
CA LEU A 7 -8.96 -11.01 35.70
C LEU A 7 -8.55 -11.50 34.30
N ALA A 8 -8.57 -12.82 34.08
CA ALA A 8 -8.30 -13.41 32.77
C ALA A 8 -9.36 -13.06 31.71
N PHE A 9 -10.61 -12.78 32.11
CA PHE A 9 -11.70 -12.44 31.19
C PHE A 9 -11.65 -10.98 30.71
N LEU A 10 -11.04 -10.07 31.47
CA LEU A 10 -10.82 -8.68 31.09
C LEU A 10 -9.59 -8.47 30.20
N ALA A 11 -8.68 -9.45 30.16
CA ALA A 11 -7.55 -9.50 29.24
C ALA A 11 -7.91 -10.17 27.90
N GLY A 12 -9.18 -10.09 27.49
CA GLY A 12 -9.56 -10.42 26.12
C GLY A 12 -8.73 -9.59 25.14
N PRO A 13 -8.40 -10.12 23.95
CA PRO A 13 -7.66 -9.38 22.95
C PRO A 13 -8.37 -8.04 22.74
N THR A 14 -7.67 -6.93 23.00
CA THR A 14 -8.23 -5.60 22.79
C THR A 14 -8.59 -5.50 21.31
N CYS A 15 -9.89 -5.57 20.97
CA CYS A 15 -10.37 -5.39 19.59
C CYS A 15 -9.94 -3.97 19.20
N ARG A 16 -8.84 -3.87 18.45
CA ARG A 16 -8.34 -2.60 17.94
C ARG A 16 -9.33 -2.18 16.87
N ALA A 17 -10.09 -1.13 17.15
CA ALA A 17 -10.87 -0.48 16.11
C ALA A 17 -9.88 0.06 15.08
N GLN A 18 -10.09 -0.29 13.82
CA GLN A 18 -9.24 0.20 12.75
C GLN A 18 -9.49 1.70 12.54
N GLU A 19 -8.41 2.44 12.39
CA GLU A 19 -8.47 3.89 12.23
C GLU A 19 -8.88 4.24 10.79
N ILE A 20 -9.95 5.03 10.66
CA ILE A 20 -10.42 5.59 9.40
C ILE A 20 -10.14 7.09 9.44
N TRP A 21 -9.29 7.54 8.53
CA TRP A 21 -8.96 8.95 8.27
C TRP A 21 -9.99 9.60 7.37
N GLY A 22 -10.21 10.90 7.56
CA GLY A 22 -11.22 11.66 6.82
C GLY A 22 -12.63 11.53 7.41
N ASN A 23 -13.63 11.61 6.55
CA ASN A 23 -15.04 11.57 6.95
C ASN A 23 -15.54 10.12 7.08
N LYS A 24 -16.07 9.76 8.24
CA LYS A 24 -16.55 8.41 8.58
C LYS A 24 -17.99 8.14 8.14
N VAL A 25 -18.56 8.99 7.28
CA VAL A 25 -19.91 8.86 6.74
C VAL A 25 -19.86 8.17 5.37
N GLY A 26 -20.74 7.20 5.15
CA GLY A 26 -20.86 6.50 3.87
C GLY A 26 -21.05 5.00 4.04
N THR A 27 -20.89 4.27 2.94
CA THR A 27 -20.84 2.80 2.93
C THR A 27 -19.41 2.35 3.16
N TYR A 28 -19.19 1.50 4.16
CA TYR A 28 -17.87 0.92 4.42
C TYR A 28 -17.46 -0.04 3.30
N PHE A 29 -16.18 -0.06 2.96
CA PHE A 29 -15.59 -1.06 2.08
C PHE A 29 -14.23 -1.49 2.59
N ILE A 30 -13.82 -2.69 2.21
CA ILE A 30 -12.46 -3.21 2.38
C ILE A 30 -12.04 -3.86 1.07
N ILE A 31 -10.84 -3.56 0.60
CA ILE A 31 -10.33 -4.15 -0.63
C ILE A 31 -9.92 -5.60 -0.34
N ARG A 32 -10.51 -6.54 -1.09
CA ARG A 32 -10.19 -7.98 -1.00
C ARG A 32 -9.21 -8.37 -2.10
N GLY A 33 -8.36 -9.35 -1.82
CA GLY A 33 -7.43 -9.94 -2.77
C GLY A 33 -6.08 -10.38 -2.20
N GLU A 34 -5.90 -10.26 -0.89
CA GLU A 34 -4.68 -10.69 -0.19
C GLU A 34 -4.34 -12.17 -0.44
N GLU A 35 -5.35 -13.00 -0.74
CA GLU A 35 -5.17 -14.41 -1.11
C GLU A 35 -4.46 -14.60 -2.46
N GLN A 36 -4.42 -13.59 -3.34
CA GLN A 36 -3.66 -13.61 -4.58
C GLN A 36 -2.21 -13.14 -4.42
N GLY A 37 -1.81 -12.76 -3.20
CA GLY A 37 -0.46 -12.30 -2.86
C GLY A 37 -0.45 -10.88 -2.31
N GLU A 38 0.76 -10.35 -2.15
CA GLU A 38 0.97 -9.01 -1.60
C GLU A 38 0.58 -7.89 -2.59
N ILE A 39 0.45 -6.67 -2.08
CA ILE A 39 0.23 -5.48 -2.92
C ILE A 39 1.46 -5.25 -3.81
N ARG A 40 1.22 -5.22 -5.12
CA ARG A 40 2.20 -4.99 -6.19
C ARG A 40 1.93 -3.72 -6.98
N GLY A 41 0.83 -3.03 -6.69
CA GLY A 41 0.48 -1.81 -7.38
C GLY A 41 -0.80 -1.18 -6.88
N ILE A 42 -0.95 0.10 -7.20
CA ILE A 42 -2.10 0.94 -6.85
C ILE A 42 -2.58 1.62 -8.11
N LYS A 43 -3.90 1.66 -8.30
CA LYS A 43 -4.56 2.43 -9.35
C LYS A 43 -5.61 3.33 -8.72
N ILE A 44 -5.50 4.63 -8.96
CA ILE A 44 -6.45 5.62 -8.46
C ILE A 44 -7.13 6.30 -9.65
N TYR A 45 -8.45 6.43 -9.56
CA TYR A 45 -9.31 7.09 -10.54
C TYR A 45 -9.66 8.50 -10.07
N PHE A 46 -9.66 9.45 -11.00
CA PHE A 46 -9.87 10.86 -10.72
C PHE A 46 -10.92 11.50 -11.60
N THR A 47 -11.49 12.60 -11.14
CA THR A 47 -12.10 13.58 -12.05
C THR A 47 -11.03 14.35 -12.83
N ILE A 48 -11.44 15.07 -13.87
CA ILE A 48 -10.58 16.02 -14.61
C ILE A 48 -9.98 17.09 -13.67
N LEU A 49 -10.64 17.38 -12.56
CA LEU A 49 -10.16 18.33 -11.53
C LEU A 49 -9.21 17.68 -10.50
N SER A 50 -8.85 16.40 -10.68
CA SER A 50 -7.99 15.60 -9.79
C SER A 50 -8.61 15.21 -8.45
N HIS A 51 -9.93 15.16 -8.33
CA HIS A 51 -10.59 14.60 -7.14
C HIS A 51 -10.58 13.07 -7.21
N ILE A 52 -10.21 12.41 -6.12
CA ILE A 52 -10.20 10.94 -6.03
C ILE A 52 -11.63 10.41 -6.10
N LYS A 53 -11.85 9.42 -6.97
CA LYS A 53 -13.14 8.80 -7.26
C LYS A 53 -13.17 7.30 -7.02
N GLY A 54 -12.05 6.62 -7.22
CA GLY A 54 -11.99 5.19 -6.97
C GLY A 54 -10.56 4.68 -6.81
N ILE A 55 -10.47 3.46 -6.31
CA ILE A 55 -9.21 2.77 -6.00
C ILE A 55 -9.30 1.30 -6.41
N GLN A 56 -8.19 0.79 -6.93
CA GLN A 56 -7.89 -0.64 -7.04
C GLN A 56 -6.49 -0.91 -6.52
N LEU A 57 -6.30 -2.09 -5.96
CA LEU A 57 -4.98 -2.62 -5.60
C LEU A 57 -4.66 -3.80 -6.49
N LEU A 58 -3.41 -3.91 -6.91
CA LEU A 58 -2.90 -5.09 -7.61
C LEU A 58 -2.35 -6.05 -6.55
N PHE A 59 -2.96 -7.21 -6.38
CA PHE A 59 -2.47 -8.27 -5.50
C PHE A 59 -1.78 -9.35 -6.33
N GLY A 60 -0.49 -9.56 -6.12
CA GLY A 60 0.33 -10.40 -6.98
C GLY A 60 0.27 -9.93 -8.44
N LYS A 61 -0.55 -10.60 -9.26
CA LYS A 61 -0.78 -10.27 -10.68
C LYS A 61 -2.23 -9.91 -11.01
N HIS A 62 -3.11 -9.80 -10.01
CA HIS A 62 -4.54 -9.62 -10.19
C HIS A 62 -5.00 -8.29 -9.60
N TRP A 63 -5.65 -7.47 -10.41
CA TRP A 63 -6.30 -6.26 -9.90
C TRP A 63 -7.53 -6.65 -9.09
N SER A 64 -7.69 -6.03 -7.92
CA SER A 64 -8.93 -6.08 -7.15
C SER A 64 -10.08 -5.53 -7.98
N ILE A 65 -11.32 -5.79 -7.56
CA ILE A 65 -12.45 -5.01 -8.06
C ILE A 65 -12.26 -3.53 -7.72
N LEU A 66 -12.94 -2.67 -8.48
CA LEU A 66 -12.95 -1.23 -8.26
C LEU A 66 -13.83 -0.86 -7.06
N TYR A 67 -13.27 -0.06 -6.15
CA TYR A 67 -14.04 0.58 -5.08
C TYR A 67 -14.18 2.08 -5.40
N GLY A 68 -15.43 2.54 -5.49
CA GLY A 68 -15.76 3.90 -5.92
C GLY A 68 -16.26 3.94 -7.36
N MET A 69 -15.76 4.89 -8.16
CA MET A 69 -16.22 5.14 -9.52
C MET A 69 -15.06 5.13 -10.53
N ALA A 70 -15.29 4.46 -11.66
CA ALA A 70 -14.35 4.41 -12.77
C ALA A 70 -14.44 5.73 -13.53
N THR A 71 -13.31 6.25 -13.95
CA THR A 71 -13.23 7.46 -14.78
C THR A 71 -12.16 7.26 -15.85
N ALA A 72 -12.19 8.08 -16.90
CA ALA A 72 -11.16 8.04 -17.94
C ALA A 72 -9.78 8.44 -17.39
N SER A 73 -9.73 9.38 -16.45
CA SER A 73 -8.49 9.83 -15.81
C SER A 73 -8.12 8.93 -14.63
N HIS A 74 -7.02 8.20 -14.77
CA HIS A 74 -6.48 7.37 -13.70
C HIS A 74 -4.95 7.42 -13.71
N LYS A 75 -4.34 7.06 -12.58
CA LYS A 75 -2.89 6.90 -12.43
C LYS A 75 -2.61 5.56 -11.80
N GLU A 76 -1.67 4.84 -12.39
CA GLU A 76 -1.16 3.56 -11.89
C GLU A 76 0.24 3.74 -11.35
N TRP A 77 0.55 3.01 -10.28
CA TRP A 77 1.90 2.88 -9.75
C TRP A 77 2.15 1.43 -9.39
N LEU A 78 3.15 0.83 -10.01
CA LEU A 78 3.58 -0.54 -9.73
C LEU A 78 4.79 -0.51 -8.81
N LEU A 79 4.81 -1.45 -7.86
CA LEU A 79 5.90 -1.64 -6.93
C LEU A 79 6.89 -2.63 -7.53
N GLU A 80 8.17 -2.39 -7.29
CA GLU A 80 9.25 -3.30 -7.67
C GLU A 80 9.25 -4.59 -6.85
N ASP A 81 10.03 -5.58 -7.28
CA ASP A 81 10.30 -6.77 -6.47
C ASP A 81 10.94 -6.39 -5.12
N GLY A 82 10.38 -6.94 -4.04
CA GLY A 82 10.78 -6.64 -2.65
C GLY A 82 10.43 -5.21 -2.17
N GLU A 83 9.68 -4.44 -2.96
CA GLU A 83 9.18 -3.14 -2.54
C GLU A 83 7.80 -3.27 -1.88
N HIS A 84 7.64 -2.65 -0.72
CA HIS A 84 6.39 -2.64 0.03
C HIS A 84 6.10 -1.25 0.60
N ILE A 85 4.83 -0.90 0.69
CA ILE A 85 4.39 0.36 1.30
C ILE A 85 4.51 0.25 2.80
N ILE A 86 5.16 1.24 3.43
CA ILE A 86 5.40 1.30 4.87
C ILE A 86 4.73 2.50 5.54
N LYS A 87 4.28 3.47 4.74
CA LYS A 87 3.66 4.69 5.22
C LYS A 87 2.74 5.28 4.18
N VAL A 88 1.63 5.85 4.63
CA VAL A 88 0.72 6.63 3.80
C VAL A 88 0.51 7.99 4.45
N ARG A 89 0.54 9.04 3.63
CA ARG A 89 0.08 10.39 3.98
C ARG A 89 -1.11 10.72 3.12
N GLY A 90 -1.95 11.64 3.58
CA GLY A 90 -3.02 12.14 2.73
C GLY A 90 -3.68 13.36 3.32
N ASP A 91 -4.63 13.90 2.56
CA ASP A 91 -5.43 15.05 2.94
C ASP A 91 -6.89 14.76 2.65
N ALA A 92 -7.77 15.12 3.60
CA ALA A 92 -9.21 14.91 3.47
C ALA A 92 -10.02 16.13 3.91
N CYS A 93 -11.12 16.39 3.21
CA CYS A 93 -12.20 17.29 3.62
C CYS A 93 -13.50 16.50 3.75
N LEU A 94 -14.47 16.74 2.85
CA LEU A 94 -15.67 15.91 2.70
C LEU A 94 -15.35 14.59 1.98
N CYS A 95 -14.47 14.69 0.98
CA CYS A 95 -13.88 13.57 0.25
C CYS A 95 -12.37 13.54 0.52
N LEU A 96 -11.78 12.38 0.27
CA LEU A 96 -10.34 12.19 0.19
C LEU A 96 -9.79 12.97 -1.01
N ASN A 97 -8.83 13.85 -0.75
CA ASN A 97 -8.27 14.74 -1.76
C ASN A 97 -6.92 14.27 -2.27
N SER A 98 -6.08 13.72 -1.38
CA SER A 98 -4.76 13.23 -1.74
C SER A 98 -4.40 11.94 -1.00
N LEU A 99 -3.50 11.18 -1.62
CA LEU A 99 -2.78 10.09 -1.00
C LEU A 99 -1.34 10.09 -1.49
N THR A 100 -0.39 10.00 -0.57
CA THR A 100 1.02 9.77 -0.86
C THR A 100 1.43 8.46 -0.22
N PHE A 101 1.74 7.47 -1.05
CA PHE A 101 2.27 6.19 -0.59
C PHE A 101 3.80 6.26 -0.58
N ILE A 102 4.42 5.77 0.49
CA ILE A 102 5.88 5.73 0.66
C ILE A 102 6.32 4.29 0.94
N THR A 103 7.38 3.84 0.27
CA THR A 103 7.87 2.46 0.34
C THR A 103 9.16 2.32 1.15
N ASN A 104 9.48 1.07 1.50
CA ASN A 104 10.74 0.68 2.14
C ASN A 104 11.99 1.02 1.32
N LYS A 105 11.86 1.20 0.00
CA LYS A 105 12.96 1.63 -0.89
C LYS A 105 13.11 3.15 -0.98
N GLY A 106 12.26 3.92 -0.27
CA GLY A 106 12.26 5.39 -0.31
C GLY A 106 11.51 5.99 -1.50
N ASN A 107 10.95 5.17 -2.39
CA ASN A 107 10.08 5.66 -3.45
C ASN A 107 8.76 6.14 -2.86
N HIS A 108 8.15 7.10 -3.56
CA HIS A 108 6.85 7.61 -3.18
C HIS A 108 6.07 8.06 -4.40
N VAL A 109 4.74 7.97 -4.31
CA VAL A 109 3.83 8.47 -5.34
C VAL A 109 2.74 9.30 -4.70
N LEU A 110 2.50 10.49 -5.25
CA LEU A 110 1.34 11.32 -4.93
C LEU A 110 0.19 11.05 -5.93
N PHE A 111 -1.00 10.92 -5.37
CA PHE A 111 -2.29 10.88 -6.05
C PHE A 111 -3.16 12.04 -5.57
N GLY A 112 -3.89 12.67 -6.50
CA GLY A 112 -4.80 13.77 -6.19
C GLY A 112 -4.07 15.10 -5.92
N LYS A 113 -4.69 15.97 -5.13
CA LYS A 113 -4.17 17.31 -4.79
C LYS A 113 -4.19 17.51 -3.28
N SER A 114 -3.05 17.90 -2.71
CA SER A 114 -2.95 18.16 -1.27
C SER A 114 -3.81 19.36 -0.86
N GLN A 115 -4.94 19.07 -0.22
CA GLN A 115 -5.87 20.06 0.29
C GLN A 115 -6.71 19.46 1.41
N GLY A 116 -6.92 20.21 2.49
CA GLY A 116 -7.76 19.81 3.61
C GLY A 116 -6.98 19.46 4.85
N ARG A 117 -7.54 18.55 5.67
CA ARG A 117 -6.88 18.09 6.90
C ARG A 117 -5.93 16.96 6.55
N SER A 118 -4.65 17.18 6.82
CA SER A 118 -3.62 16.18 6.61
C SER A 118 -3.67 15.06 7.65
N PHE A 119 -3.28 13.87 7.23
CA PHE A 119 -3.07 12.72 8.11
C PHE A 119 -1.85 11.92 7.65
N GLU A 120 -1.32 11.11 8.57
CA GLU A 120 -0.25 10.16 8.32
C GLU A 120 -0.60 8.85 9.05
N ASP A 121 -0.37 7.73 8.38
CA ASP A 121 -0.55 6.39 8.92
C ASP A 121 0.66 5.51 8.56
N SER A 122 1.09 4.67 9.50
CA SER A 122 2.24 3.80 9.37
C SER A 122 2.11 2.61 10.32
N GLY A 123 2.40 1.42 9.83
CA GLY A 123 2.39 0.19 10.64
C GLY A 123 3.54 0.07 11.64
N GLY A 124 4.61 0.87 11.48
CA GLY A 124 5.86 0.74 12.21
C GLY A 124 7.01 0.19 11.34
N PRO A 125 8.20 -0.02 11.91
CA PRO A 125 9.43 -0.34 11.15
C PRO A 125 9.43 -1.73 10.51
N ASP A 126 8.59 -2.65 11.01
CA ASP A 126 8.57 -4.06 10.64
C ASP A 126 7.25 -4.49 10.00
N LYS A 127 6.41 -3.52 9.60
CA LYS A 127 5.11 -3.77 8.97
C LYS A 127 4.99 -3.12 7.61
N HIS A 128 4.22 -3.76 6.75
CA HIS A 128 3.85 -3.24 5.45
C HIS A 128 2.33 -3.23 5.27
N LEU A 129 1.86 -2.41 4.32
CA LEU A 129 0.45 -2.31 3.97
C LEU A 129 0.01 -3.62 3.31
N VAL A 130 -1.02 -4.27 3.87
CA VAL A 130 -1.60 -5.49 3.29
C VAL A 130 -2.91 -5.23 2.58
N THR A 131 -3.71 -4.27 3.05
CA THR A 131 -4.93 -3.85 2.36
C THR A 131 -5.37 -2.46 2.80
N VAL A 132 -6.37 -1.94 2.12
CA VAL A 132 -6.98 -0.64 2.35
C VAL A 132 -8.48 -0.84 2.57
N ASN A 133 -9.04 -0.06 3.46
CA ASN A 133 -10.48 0.05 3.64
C ASN A 133 -10.90 1.51 3.71
N GLY A 134 -12.20 1.77 3.80
CA GLY A 134 -12.67 3.14 3.81
C GLY A 134 -14.17 3.29 3.79
N MET A 135 -14.59 4.53 3.51
CA MET A 135 -15.98 4.94 3.42
C MET A 135 -16.25 5.53 2.03
N LEU A 136 -17.37 5.17 1.43
CA LEU A 136 -17.86 5.73 0.17
C LEU A 136 -19.08 6.61 0.42
N LEU A 137 -19.00 7.88 0.02
CA LEU A 137 -20.08 8.85 0.13
C LEU A 137 -20.35 9.47 -1.23
N SER A 138 -21.54 9.26 -1.79
CA SER A 138 -22.05 9.96 -2.98
C SER A 138 -21.03 10.08 -4.13
N GLY A 139 -20.39 8.97 -4.50
CA GLY A 139 -19.44 8.92 -5.61
C GLY A 139 -18.05 9.52 -5.31
N CYS A 140 -17.65 9.59 -4.05
CA CYS A 140 -16.25 9.77 -3.65
C CYS A 140 -15.89 8.86 -2.48
N ILE A 141 -14.59 8.66 -2.28
CA ILE A 141 -14.06 8.06 -1.06
C ILE A 141 -14.06 9.16 0.00
N SER A 142 -14.88 9.05 1.04
CA SER A 142 -15.01 10.04 2.11
C SER A 142 -14.01 9.81 3.24
N GLY A 143 -13.63 8.56 3.48
CA GLY A 143 -12.64 8.18 4.46
C GLY A 143 -11.85 6.94 4.04
N ILE A 144 -10.68 6.76 4.62
CA ILE A 144 -9.72 5.72 4.25
C ILE A 144 -9.00 5.19 5.48
N GLY A 145 -8.74 3.89 5.53
CA GLY A 145 -7.95 3.23 6.56
C GLY A 145 -7.02 2.20 5.94
N PHE A 146 -6.00 1.82 6.72
CA PHE A 146 -4.88 1.02 6.28
C PHE A 146 -4.70 -0.17 7.20
N ASP A 147 -4.53 -1.36 6.62
CA ASP A 147 -4.20 -2.57 7.35
C ASP A 147 -2.71 -2.86 7.21
N TRP A 148 -2.03 -2.99 8.35
CA TRP A 148 -0.60 -3.20 8.42
C TRP A 148 -0.30 -4.55 9.04
N ARG A 149 0.56 -5.36 8.42
CA ARG A 149 1.04 -6.63 8.99
C ARG A 149 2.54 -6.72 8.98
N HIS A 150 3.06 -7.55 9.88
CA HIS A 150 4.48 -7.86 9.93
C HIS A 150 4.95 -8.44 8.61
N VAL A 151 6.11 -7.99 8.14
CA VAL A 151 6.84 -8.68 7.09
C VAL A 151 7.14 -10.08 7.64
N PRO A 152 6.78 -11.17 6.95
CA PRO A 152 7.18 -12.50 7.38
C PRO A 152 8.70 -12.48 7.53
N GLU A 153 9.21 -12.76 8.74
CA GLU A 153 10.62 -13.09 8.88
C GLU A 153 10.84 -14.34 8.05
N ASN A 154 11.41 -14.17 6.86
CA ASN A 154 11.92 -15.28 6.08
C ASN A 154 12.84 -16.04 7.04
N VAL A 155 12.44 -17.25 7.41
CA VAL A 155 13.20 -18.14 8.30
C VAL A 155 14.65 -18.02 7.91
N VAL A 156 15.45 -17.41 8.79
CA VAL A 156 16.89 -17.29 8.63
C VAL A 156 17.39 -18.71 8.37
N SER A 157 17.71 -18.98 7.11
CA SER A 157 18.40 -20.19 6.73
C SER A 157 19.69 -20.20 7.51
N THR A 158 19.77 -21.18 8.42
CA THR A 158 20.88 -21.50 9.29
C THR A 158 22.19 -21.34 8.54
N THR A 159 22.91 -20.26 8.77
CA THR A 159 24.32 -20.14 8.34
C THR A 159 25.12 -21.14 9.16
N PRO A 160 25.77 -22.17 8.56
CA PRO A 160 26.73 -22.97 9.30
C PRO A 160 27.89 -22.06 9.69
N GLN A 161 28.20 -21.97 10.98
CA GLN A 161 29.41 -21.33 11.46
C GLN A 161 30.62 -21.95 10.73
N ARG A 162 31.32 -21.16 9.93
CA ARG A 162 32.73 -21.41 9.63
C ARG A 162 33.55 -20.85 10.76
N GLU A 163 34.28 -21.73 11.43
CA GLU A 163 35.35 -21.38 12.36
C GLU A 163 36.36 -20.43 11.70
N PRO A 164 36.99 -19.52 12.47
CA PRO A 164 38.01 -18.63 11.94
C PRO A 164 39.33 -19.39 11.71
N ILE A 165 39.73 -19.58 10.45
CA ILE A 165 41.10 -19.97 10.12
C ILE A 165 42.00 -18.74 10.28
N THR A 166 42.89 -18.82 11.26
CA THR A 166 43.97 -17.85 11.49
C THR A 166 45.09 -18.10 10.48
N ILE A 167 45.51 -17.08 9.72
CA ILE A 167 46.78 -17.10 8.97
C ILE A 167 47.57 -15.82 9.28
N PRO A 168 48.89 -15.90 9.57
CA PRO A 168 49.67 -14.81 10.14
C PRO A 168 50.20 -13.81 9.09
N ASN A 169 50.29 -12.55 9.51
CA ASN A 169 50.93 -11.45 8.79
C ASN A 169 52.44 -11.69 8.58
N THR A 170 52.96 -11.36 7.38
CA THR A 170 54.36 -10.91 7.26
C THR A 170 54.58 -9.88 6.12
N SER A 171 55.09 -8.71 6.51
CA SER A 171 56.06 -7.80 5.85
C SER A 171 55.85 -7.22 4.42
N LYS A 172 55.62 -5.88 4.40
CA LYS A 172 56.13 -4.75 3.55
C LYS A 172 57.38 -4.97 2.65
N PRO A 173 57.82 -3.98 1.80
CA PRO A 173 57.16 -2.82 1.13
C PRO A 173 57.62 -2.61 -0.37
N LYS A 174 57.28 -1.44 -0.98
CA LYS A 174 57.79 -0.78 -2.23
C LYS A 174 57.00 -1.03 -3.53
N GLU A 175 56.84 -0.12 -4.50
CA GLU A 175 57.19 1.29 -4.74
C GLU A 175 56.51 1.75 -6.07
N ARG A 176 56.09 3.02 -6.09
CA ARG A 176 55.79 4.00 -7.16
C ARG A 176 55.98 3.68 -8.68
N SER A 177 54.99 4.07 -9.51
CA SER A 177 55.09 4.83 -10.80
C SER A 177 53.70 4.90 -11.47
N LYS A 178 52.97 6.02 -11.47
CA LYS A 178 52.86 7.06 -12.54
C LYS A 178 53.27 6.61 -13.94
N ASP A 179 52.34 6.63 -14.89
CA ASP A 179 52.52 7.17 -16.24
C ASP A 179 51.17 7.57 -16.86
N GLU A 180 51.21 8.74 -17.50
CA GLU A 180 50.17 9.37 -18.31
C GLU A 180 50.30 8.84 -19.76
N ASP A 181 49.20 8.73 -20.51
CA ASP A 181 49.25 9.00 -21.95
C ASP A 181 47.87 9.38 -22.51
N LYS A 182 47.93 10.17 -23.57
CA LYS A 182 46.94 11.09 -24.14
C LYS A 182 46.25 10.55 -25.39
N ASP A 183 45.32 11.38 -25.87
CA ASP A 183 44.70 11.47 -27.21
C ASP A 183 43.73 10.34 -27.58
N GLY A 184 42.57 10.60 -28.17
CA GLY A 184 42.11 11.74 -28.97
C GLY A 184 41.34 11.11 -30.14
N GLY A 185 40.13 11.58 -30.45
CA GLY A 185 39.36 11.01 -31.56
C GLY A 185 37.89 11.39 -31.57
N ASP A 186 37.61 12.48 -32.26
CA ASP A 186 36.32 12.96 -32.76
C ASP A 186 35.68 11.97 -33.76
N GLY A 187 34.36 12.05 -33.94
CA GLY A 187 33.64 11.30 -34.97
C GLY A 187 32.14 11.17 -34.68
N GLY A 188 31.37 12.15 -35.11
CA GLY A 188 29.91 12.17 -34.97
C GLY A 188 29.11 11.43 -36.05
N ASN A 189 27.81 11.66 -35.92
CA ASN A 189 26.73 11.69 -36.92
C ASN A 189 25.73 10.53 -37.07
N ASP A 190 24.48 11.00 -37.19
CA ASP A 190 23.29 10.49 -37.90
C ASP A 190 22.37 9.51 -37.13
N LYS A 191 21.14 9.95 -36.77
CA LYS A 191 19.87 10.00 -37.56
C LYS A 191 19.32 8.59 -37.83
N ASP A 192 18.04 8.25 -37.82
CA ASP A 192 16.74 8.87 -37.61
C ASP A 192 15.75 7.70 -37.34
N ASP A 193 14.54 8.03 -36.85
CA ASP A 193 13.24 7.38 -37.06
C ASP A 193 13.05 5.86 -36.85
N ASP A 194 12.11 5.47 -35.97
CA ASP A 194 10.95 4.74 -36.47
C ASP A 194 9.71 4.80 -35.54
N GLU A 195 8.58 4.77 -36.22
CA GLU A 195 7.22 5.08 -35.80
C GLU A 195 6.45 3.81 -35.37
N ASN A 196 5.30 4.01 -34.71
CA ASN A 196 4.15 3.09 -34.60
C ASN A 196 4.19 1.91 -33.60
N ASN A 197 3.35 1.99 -32.56
CA ASN A 197 2.17 1.10 -32.43
C ASN A 197 1.23 1.55 -31.29
N VAL A 198 -0.03 1.89 -31.61
CA VAL A 198 -1.10 2.14 -30.62
C VAL A 198 -2.09 0.97 -30.66
N PRO A 199 -2.32 0.23 -29.57
CA PRO A 199 -3.42 -0.71 -29.51
C PRO A 199 -4.76 -0.04 -29.16
N LYS A 200 -5.76 -0.50 -29.89
CA LYS A 200 -7.18 -0.14 -29.95
C LYS A 200 -7.92 -0.44 -28.63
N LEU A 201 -8.74 0.51 -28.19
CA LEU A 201 -9.61 0.48 -27.01
C LEU A 201 -10.73 -0.58 -27.19
N ILE A 202 -10.80 -1.57 -26.28
CA ILE A 202 -11.94 -2.49 -26.14
C ILE A 202 -12.77 -2.08 -24.93
N HIS A 203 -14.05 -1.81 -25.19
CA HIS A 203 -15.05 -1.41 -24.21
C HIS A 203 -15.60 -2.67 -23.52
N LEU A 204 -15.41 -2.82 -22.22
CA LEU A 204 -16.05 -3.86 -21.41
C LEU A 204 -16.89 -3.18 -20.34
N GLU A 205 -18.20 -3.13 -20.56
CA GLU A 205 -19.17 -2.82 -19.51
C GLU A 205 -19.25 -4.00 -18.53
N GLY A 206 -19.00 -3.72 -17.25
CA GLY A 206 -19.16 -4.67 -16.15
C GLY A 206 -20.15 -4.13 -15.13
N THR A 207 -21.31 -4.77 -15.05
CA THR A 207 -22.38 -4.53 -14.07
C THR A 207 -21.88 -4.79 -12.64
N VAL A 208 -21.98 -3.79 -11.76
CA VAL A 208 -21.69 -3.93 -10.32
C VAL A 208 -22.97 -4.37 -9.58
N HIS A 209 -22.97 -5.59 -9.05
CA HIS A 209 -23.99 -6.02 -8.08
C HIS A 209 -23.71 -5.38 -6.71
N GLN A 210 -24.58 -4.45 -6.31
CA GLN A 210 -24.59 -3.93 -4.93
C GLN A 210 -25.23 -4.97 -4.00
N VAL A 211 -24.49 -5.38 -2.97
CA VAL A 211 -25.04 -6.13 -1.84
C VAL A 211 -25.48 -5.12 -0.77
N THR A 212 -26.78 -4.94 -0.64
CA THR A 212 -27.40 -4.13 0.42
C THR A 212 -27.34 -4.90 1.74
N LEU A 213 -26.56 -4.43 2.72
CA LEU A 213 -26.60 -4.94 4.09
C LEU A 213 -27.54 -4.09 4.96
N ASP A 214 -28.39 -4.79 5.68
CA ASP A 214 -29.56 -4.32 6.42
C ASP A 214 -29.21 -3.30 7.54
N ARG A 215 -30.01 -2.24 7.60
CA ARG A 215 -29.76 -1.02 8.36
C ARG A 215 -30.41 -1.14 9.74
N ARG A 216 -29.73 -1.74 10.71
CA ARG A 216 -30.12 -1.61 12.14
C ARG A 216 -29.08 -0.87 12.98
N ARG A 217 -29.41 0.40 13.25
CA ARG A 217 -28.93 1.30 14.32
C ARG A 217 -27.49 1.05 14.83
N GLN A 218 -26.51 1.70 14.20
CA GLN A 218 -25.23 2.02 14.85
C GLN A 218 -25.21 3.51 15.26
N SER A 219 -24.75 3.76 16.49
CA SER A 219 -24.61 5.09 17.11
C SER A 219 -23.59 5.97 16.38
N PRO A 220 -23.85 7.28 16.18
CA PRO A 220 -23.07 8.12 15.26
C PRO A 220 -21.64 8.46 15.69
N ASN A 221 -21.20 8.09 16.90
CA ASN A 221 -19.89 8.49 17.44
C ASN A 221 -19.06 7.33 18.03
N GLY A 222 -19.36 6.08 17.67
CA GLY A 222 -18.57 4.92 18.11
C GLY A 222 -17.48 4.52 17.10
N PRO A 223 -16.34 3.98 17.54
CA PRO A 223 -15.43 3.26 16.64
C PRO A 223 -16.19 2.11 15.93
N VAL A 224 -15.96 1.95 14.63
CA VAL A 224 -16.52 0.83 13.87
C VAL A 224 -15.74 -0.43 14.25
N SER A 225 -16.33 -1.25 15.13
CA SER A 225 -15.78 -2.54 15.52
C SER A 225 -16.25 -3.60 14.53
N LEU A 226 -15.31 -4.16 13.76
CA LEU A 226 -15.54 -5.31 12.88
C LEU A 226 -14.90 -6.55 13.51
N CYS A 227 -15.42 -6.95 14.67
CA CYS A 227 -15.12 -8.25 15.25
C CYS A 227 -16.21 -9.25 14.75
N PRO A 228 -15.87 -10.48 14.27
CA PRO A 228 -16.87 -11.48 13.93
C PRO A 228 -17.62 -11.89 15.21
N ILE A 229 -18.93 -11.73 15.23
CA ILE A 229 -19.77 -12.27 16.30
C ILE A 229 -19.74 -13.78 16.13
N ASN A 230 -18.92 -14.47 16.91
CA ASN A 230 -19.08 -15.91 17.09
C ASN A 230 -20.45 -16.13 17.75
N PHE A 231 -21.46 -16.41 16.92
CA PHE A 231 -22.71 -17.00 17.40
C PHE A 231 -22.37 -18.40 17.90
N VAL A 232 -22.07 -18.50 19.20
CA VAL A 232 -22.15 -19.78 19.89
C VAL A 232 -23.66 -20.04 20.06
N HIS A 233 -24.20 -20.89 19.18
CA HIS A 233 -25.50 -21.50 19.41
C HIS A 233 -25.40 -22.34 20.69
N LEU A 234 -26.16 -21.96 21.71
CA LEU A 234 -26.59 -22.83 22.80
C LEU A 234 -27.64 -23.81 22.30
#